data_AF-A0A8S2ZTH7-F1
#
_entry.id   AF-A0A8S2ZTH7-F1
#
_cell.length_a   1.000
_cell.length_b   1.000
_cell.length_c   1.000
_cell.angle_alpha   90.00
_cell.angle_beta   90.00
_cell.angle_gamma   90.00
#
_symmetry.space_group_name_H-M   'P 1'
#
loop_
_entity.id
_entity.type
_entity.pdbx_description
1 polymer ?
#
loop_
_entity_poly.entity_id
_entity_poly.type
_entity_poly.pdbx_seq_one_letter_code
_entity_poly.pdbx_strand_id
1 'polypeptide(L)'
;RNQLSVRKNTFFAFTDALGRPNSKLDIRTILELIWLWCLGTSSSTIATLVHVTETTVVDWTNFLREVCQEKLNDAPQMVGIGEVVQIDESLFRGKR
;
A
#
# COMPACT_ATOMS: atom_id res chain seq x y z
N ARG A 1 8.04 6.11 -21.78
CA ARG A 1 7.09 5.49 -20.83
C ARG A 1 7.23 3.98 -20.97
N ASN A 2 7.93 3.32 -20.04
CA ASN A 2 7.97 1.85 -20.03
C ASN A 2 6.57 1.35 -19.63
N GLN A 3 5.97 0.46 -20.42
CA GLN A 3 4.73 -0.21 -20.04
C GLN A 3 5.00 -1.08 -18.81
N LEU A 4 4.42 -0.70 -17.66
CA LEU A 4 4.37 -1.55 -16.48
C LEU A 4 3.48 -2.76 -16.81
N SER A 5 4.09 -3.94 -16.90
CA SER A 5 3.35 -5.20 -17.07
C SER A 5 3.06 -5.81 -15.70
N VAL A 6 1.79 -6.05 -15.38
CA VAL A 6 1.38 -6.80 -14.16
C VAL A 6 2.10 -8.16 -14.06
N ARG A 7 2.59 -8.71 -15.18
CA ARG A 7 3.15 -10.06 -15.25
C ARG A 7 4.69 -10.11 -15.24
N LYS A 8 5.39 -8.99 -15.44
CA LYS A 8 6.87 -8.97 -15.55
C LYS A 8 7.47 -7.75 -14.85
N ASN A 9 8.51 -7.98 -14.06
CA ASN A 9 9.23 -6.95 -13.29
C ASN A 9 8.31 -6.05 -12.46
N THR A 10 7.25 -6.63 -11.89
CA THR A 10 6.37 -5.96 -10.94
C THR A 10 6.21 -6.84 -9.72
N PHE A 11 5.70 -6.24 -8.66
CA PHE A 11 5.31 -6.93 -7.44
C PHE A 11 4.39 -8.15 -7.66
N PHE A 12 3.50 -8.08 -8.65
CA PHE A 12 2.60 -9.18 -9.04
C PHE A 12 3.25 -10.20 -9.97
N ALA A 13 4.52 -9.99 -10.37
CA ALA A 13 5.21 -10.93 -11.24
C ALA A 13 5.45 -12.25 -10.49
N PHE A 14 5.26 -13.35 -11.22
CA PHE A 14 5.34 -14.69 -10.66
C PHE A 14 6.75 -15.03 -10.13
N THR A 15 7.81 -14.45 -10.72
CA THR A 15 9.20 -14.70 -10.33
C THR A 15 10.09 -13.46 -10.47
N ASP A 16 11.16 -13.40 -9.67
CA ASP A 16 12.26 -12.43 -9.74
C ASP A 16 13.25 -12.80 -10.87
N ALA A 17 14.29 -11.98 -11.06
CA ALA A 17 15.32 -12.20 -12.09
C ALA A 17 16.10 -13.52 -11.92
N LEU A 18 16.00 -14.16 -10.75
CA LEU A 18 16.61 -15.45 -10.41
C LEU A 18 15.60 -16.60 -10.44
N GLY A 19 14.37 -16.37 -10.91
CA GLY A 19 13.32 -17.39 -11.00
C GLY A 19 12.64 -17.71 -9.66
N ARG A 20 12.84 -16.91 -8.61
CA ARG A 20 12.23 -17.12 -7.28
C ARG A 20 10.91 -16.35 -7.20
N PRO A 21 9.86 -16.89 -6.54
CA PRO A 21 8.60 -16.17 -6.43
C PRO A 21 8.77 -14.87 -5.62
N ASN A 22 8.21 -13.76 -6.14
CA ASN A 22 8.28 -12.45 -5.46
C ASN A 22 7.47 -12.42 -4.16
N SER A 23 6.49 -13.32 -4.03
CA SER A 23 5.67 -13.50 -2.84
C SER A 23 5.44 -14.99 -2.58
N LYS A 24 5.34 -15.36 -1.31
CA LYS A 24 4.90 -16.71 -0.89
C LYS A 24 3.37 -16.84 -0.87
N LEU A 25 2.65 -15.73 -1.04
CA LEU A 25 1.19 -15.72 -1.19
C LEU A 25 0.82 -15.88 -2.67
N ASP A 26 -0.26 -16.62 -2.92
CA ASP A 26 -0.81 -16.71 -4.26
C ASP A 26 -1.50 -15.40 -4.68
N ILE A 27 -1.63 -15.18 -5.99
CA ILE A 27 -2.18 -13.94 -6.54
C ILE A 27 -3.63 -13.69 -6.11
N ARG A 28 -4.41 -14.75 -5.87
CA ARG A 28 -5.81 -14.63 -5.47
C ARG A 28 -5.89 -14.13 -4.02
N THR A 29 -5.13 -14.72 -3.11
CA THR A 29 -4.96 -14.27 -1.72
C THR A 29 -4.53 -12.82 -1.67
N ILE A 30 -3.58 -12.43 -2.52
CA ILE A 30 -3.12 -11.05 -2.62
C ILE A 30 -4.25 -10.09 -3.02
N LEU A 31 -5.02 -10.43 -4.05
CA LEU A 31 -6.13 -9.59 -4.52
C LEU A 31 -7.25 -9.46 -3.48
N GLU A 32 -7.60 -10.56 -2.81
CA GLU A 32 -8.60 -10.57 -1.73
C GLU A 32 -8.15 -9.71 -0.53
N LEU A 33 -6.87 -9.82 -0.14
CA LEU A 33 -6.28 -8.98 0.91
C LEU A 33 -6.36 -7.49 0.56
N ILE A 34 -5.91 -7.11 -0.65
CA ILE A 34 -5.94 -5.71 -1.10
C ILE A 34 -7.37 -5.17 -1.11
N TRP A 35 -8.32 -5.95 -1.63
CA TRP A 35 -9.73 -5.57 -1.65
C TRP A 35 -10.27 -5.29 -0.25
N LEU A 36 -10.05 -6.20 0.71
CA LEU A 36 -10.52 -6.03 2.08
C LEU A 36 -9.84 -4.86 2.81
N TRP A 37 -8.55 -4.62 2.55
CA TRP A 37 -7.83 -3.47 3.07
C TRP A 37 -8.41 -2.16 2.56
N CYS A 38 -8.73 -2.07 1.26
CA CYS A 38 -9.40 -0.91 0.67
C CYS A 38 -10.79 -0.65 1.28
N LEU A 39 -11.49 -1.69 1.75
CA LEU A 39 -12.76 -1.58 2.46
C LEU A 39 -12.62 -1.15 3.93
N GLY A 40 -11.40 -0.94 4.44
CA GLY A 40 -11.17 -0.55 5.83
C GLY A 40 -11.38 -1.70 6.84
N THR A 41 -11.29 -2.95 6.37
CA THR A 41 -11.45 -4.13 7.21
C THR A 41 -10.30 -4.26 8.21
N SER A 42 -10.56 -4.70 9.45
CA SER A 42 -9.50 -4.87 10.46
C SER A 42 -8.50 -5.98 10.06
N SER A 43 -7.22 -5.83 10.45
CA SER A 43 -6.18 -6.82 10.13
C SER A 43 -6.52 -8.23 10.61
N SER A 44 -7.10 -8.36 11.81
CA SER A 44 -7.55 -9.63 12.37
C SER A 44 -8.66 -10.29 11.53
N THR A 45 -9.60 -9.50 11.01
CA THR A 45 -10.68 -10.00 10.16
C THR A 45 -10.14 -10.42 8.80
N ILE A 46 -9.24 -9.62 8.20
CA ILE A 46 -8.56 -9.95 6.94
C ILE A 46 -7.78 -11.26 7.09
N ALA A 47 -7.00 -11.41 8.17
CA ALA A 47 -6.22 -12.61 8.44
C ALA A 47 -7.11 -13.86 8.49
N THR A 48 -8.28 -13.74 9.12
CA THR A 48 -9.27 -14.81 9.21
C THR A 48 -9.88 -15.15 7.84
N LEU A 49 -10.32 -14.15 7.08
CA LEU A 49 -11.00 -14.33 5.80
C LEU A 49 -10.07 -14.86 4.69
N VAL A 50 -8.82 -14.43 4.71
CA VAL A 50 -7.82 -14.72 3.66
C VAL A 50 -6.92 -15.90 4.06
N HIS A 51 -7.11 -16.47 5.25
CA HIS A 51 -6.35 -17.60 5.79
C HIS A 51 -4.83 -17.36 5.85
N VAL A 52 -4.43 -16.16 6.29
CA VAL A 52 -3.02 -15.78 6.49
C VAL A 52 -2.80 -15.34 7.93
N THR A 53 -1.54 -15.24 8.36
CA THR A 53 -1.24 -14.73 9.70
C THR A 53 -1.50 -13.22 9.77
N GLU A 54 -1.86 -12.72 10.95
CA GLU A 54 -2.03 -11.28 11.16
C GLU A 54 -0.72 -10.51 10.90
N THR A 55 0.43 -11.11 11.21
CA THR A 55 1.74 -10.54 10.85
C THR A 55 1.89 -10.36 9.34
N THR A 56 1.46 -11.34 8.55
CA THR A 56 1.46 -11.24 7.08
C THR A 56 0.54 -10.10 6.65
N VAL A 57 -0.65 -9.97 7.23
CA VAL A 57 -1.55 -8.85 6.91
C VAL A 57 -0.87 -7.51 7.22
N VAL A 58 -0.26 -7.36 8.40
CA VAL A 58 0.45 -6.13 8.78
C VAL A 58 1.54 -5.76 7.77
N ASP A 59 2.40 -6.72 7.40
CA ASP A 59 3.46 -6.50 6.40
C ASP A 59 2.87 -6.02 5.06
N TRP A 60 1.80 -6.66 4.61
CA TRP A 60 1.11 -6.29 3.38
C TRP A 60 0.43 -4.92 3.46
N THR A 61 -0.18 -4.57 4.59
CA THR A 61 -0.79 -3.24 4.76
C THR A 61 0.26 -2.12 4.82
N ASN A 62 1.43 -2.37 5.40
CA ASN A 62 2.55 -1.43 5.38
C ASN A 62 3.05 -1.23 3.96
N PHE A 63 3.26 -2.31 3.21
CA PHE A 63 3.64 -2.24 1.80
C PHE A 63 2.62 -1.45 0.96
N LEU A 64 1.32 -1.67 1.15
CA LEU A 64 0.27 -0.92 0.44
C LEU A 64 0.31 0.58 0.77
N ARG A 65 0.60 0.95 2.03
CA ARG A 65 0.79 2.36 2.42
C ARG A 65 1.99 2.98 1.73
N GLU A 66 3.11 2.27 1.65
CA GLU A 66 4.32 2.74 0.95
C GLU A 66 4.03 3.01 -0.54
N VAL A 67 3.33 2.09 -1.21
CA VAL A 67 2.90 2.27 -2.61
C VAL A 67 2.00 3.50 -2.77
N CYS A 68 1.05 3.70 -1.86
CA CYS A 68 0.19 4.89 -1.87
C CYS A 68 1.00 6.18 -1.65
N GLN A 69 1.98 6.16 -0.74
CA GLN A 69 2.83 7.30 -0.44
C GLN A 69 3.73 7.66 -1.64
N GLU A 70 4.33 6.68 -2.31
CA GLU A 70 5.10 6.89 -3.54
C GLU A 70 4.24 7.58 -4.61
N LYS A 71 3.01 7.07 -4.82
CA LYS A 71 2.10 7.65 -5.82
C LYS A 71 1.58 9.04 -5.44
N LEU A 72 1.44 9.32 -4.15
CA LEU A 72 1.11 10.66 -3.65
C LEU A 72 2.26 11.65 -3.85
N ASN A 73 3.51 11.21 -3.66
CA ASN A 73 4.69 12.03 -3.92
C ASN A 73 4.89 12.31 -5.42
N ASP A 74 4.55 11.35 -6.27
CA ASP A 74 4.55 11.52 -7.74
C ASP A 74 3.38 12.39 -8.23
N ALA A 75 2.33 12.58 -7.41
CA ALA A 75 1.16 13.32 -7.82
C ALA A 75 1.52 14.81 -7.98
N PRO A 76 0.96 15.49 -9.00
CA PRO A 76 1.08 16.94 -9.09
C PRO A 76 0.56 17.55 -7.79
N GLN A 77 1.24 18.60 -7.31
CA GLN A 77 0.86 19.33 -6.12
C GLN A 77 -0.64 19.66 -6.20
N MET A 78 -1.44 19.14 -5.27
CA MET A 78 -2.91 19.31 -5.25
C MET A 78 -3.34 20.78 -5.03
N VAL A 79 -2.38 21.67 -4.78
CA VAL A 79 -2.63 23.08 -4.52
C VAL A 79 -2.79 23.82 -5.85
N GLY A 80 -3.78 24.71 -5.91
CA GLY A 80 -4.04 25.56 -7.07
C GLY A 80 -2.81 26.37 -7.48
N ILE A 81 -2.66 26.59 -8.79
CA ILE A 81 -1.58 27.41 -9.35
C ILE A 81 -1.58 28.77 -8.65
N GLY A 82 -0.52 29.08 -7.92
CA GLY A 82 -0.28 30.39 -7.31
C GLY A 82 -0.49 30.49 -5.79
N GLU A 83 -1.01 29.45 -5.14
CA GLU A 83 -1.23 29.47 -3.69
C GLU A 83 -0.18 28.65 -2.94
N VAL A 84 0.48 29.24 -1.94
CA VAL A 84 1.36 28.52 -1.01
C VAL A 84 0.49 28.08 0.16
N VAL A 85 0.09 26.81 0.19
CA VAL A 85 -0.63 26.24 1.34
C VAL A 85 0.38 26.04 2.47
N GLN A 86 0.33 26.93 3.46
CA GLN A 86 1.04 26.78 4.72
C GLN A 86 0.27 25.80 5.61
N ILE A 87 0.89 24.66 5.94
CA ILE A 87 0.38 23.75 6.97
C ILE A 87 0.80 24.35 8.31
N ASP A 88 -0.14 24.96 9.03
CA ASP A 88 0.11 25.47 10.37
C ASP A 88 0.05 24.30 11.38
N GLU A 89 1.16 24.03 12.06
CA GLU A 89 1.19 23.02 13.12
C GLU A 89 0.41 23.56 14.32
N SER A 90 -0.73 22.94 14.61
CA SER A 90 -1.50 23.30 15.82
C SER A 90 -0.69 22.98 17.07
N LEU A 91 -0.22 24.02 17.76
CA LEU A 91 0.41 23.92 19.08
C LEU A 91 -0.62 23.50 20.14
N PHE A 92 -0.77 22.20 20.36
CA PHE A 92 -1.46 21.68 21.54
C PHE A 92 -0.60 21.90 22.80
N ARG A 93 -0.56 23.14 23.30
CA ARG A 93 -0.07 23.39 24.66
C ARG A 93 -1.08 22.82 25.64
N GLY A 94 -0.70 21.73 26.32
CA GLY A 94 -1.47 21.18 27.43
C GLY A 94 -1.75 22.26 28.47
N LYS A 95 -3.03 22.48 28.81
CA LYS A 95 -3.39 23.24 30.00
C LYS A 95 -2.95 22.41 31.21
N ARG A 96 -2.03 22.97 32.01
CA ARG A 96 -1.78 22.52 33.38
C ARG A 96 -2.92 22.95 34.28
#